data_AF-A0A0W0XSE4-F1
#
_entry.id   AF-A0A0W0XSE4-F1
#
_cell.length_a   1.000
_cell.length_b   1.000
_cell.length_c   1.000
_cell.angle_alpha   90.00
_cell.angle_beta   90.00
_cell.angle_gamma   90.00
#
_symmetry.space_group_name_H-M   'P 1'
#
loop_
_entity.id
_entity.type
_entity.pdbx_description
1 polymer ?
#
loop_
_entity_poly.entity_id
_entity_poly.type
_entity_poly.pdbx_seq_one_letter_code
_entity_poly.pdbx_strand_id
1 'polypeptide(L)'
;MLILYVPFPRDNAGDLTFAMDQWVNTHVNHFGNTIQVIYYQDEIDYDAIPAQATIYLCSHGSSGEELELYNHSDLDLSESISMDEAAKRFSSDFLFVHYKIQDLHLYCCGSKEKNDAMAKLIQNNLPAIQENRIHYYQGSLTSPTQNGQLFSIVGSSWLPVAQVRSTLPHAQEENTAGEESSSFSKFYLHYLSTRLPFSDYFKTERQERKRQNFFEEGRAQRQLSISNYRRRCVEMELAEDEMDSSIVAFS
;
A
#
# COMPACT_ATOMS: atom_id res chain seq x y z
N MET A 1 8.10 -2.88 17.39
CA MET A 1 8.66 -2.28 16.16
C MET A 1 7.55 -1.61 15.39
N LEU A 2 7.80 -0.46 14.79
CA LEU A 2 6.86 0.24 13.93
C LEU A 2 7.20 -0.04 12.47
N ILE A 3 6.20 -0.46 11.69
CA ILE A 3 6.32 -0.68 10.25
C ILE A 3 5.46 0.36 9.54
N LEU A 4 6.03 1.08 8.59
CA LEU A 4 5.31 1.93 7.64
C LEU A 4 5.12 1.12 6.36
N TYR A 5 3.89 0.70 6.08
CA TYR A 5 3.55 -0.06 4.89
C TYR A 5 2.89 0.84 3.85
N VAL A 6 3.46 0.92 2.66
CA VAL A 6 2.91 1.67 1.53
C VAL A 6 2.30 0.67 0.54
N PRO A 7 0.99 0.72 0.25
CA PRO A 7 0.31 -0.28 -0.59
C PRO A 7 0.59 -0.10 -2.11
N PHE A 8 1.67 0.57 -2.47
CA PHE A 8 2.15 0.81 -3.84
C PHE A 8 3.57 0.28 -4.00
N PRO A 9 3.96 -0.20 -5.19
CA PRO A 9 5.35 -0.53 -5.48
C PRO A 9 6.26 0.67 -5.24
N ARG A 10 7.49 0.43 -4.79
CA ARG A 10 8.45 1.50 -4.47
C ARG A 10 8.65 2.49 -5.62
N ASP A 11 8.80 1.98 -6.84
CA ASP A 11 8.99 2.79 -8.04
C ASP A 11 7.76 3.61 -8.43
N ASN A 12 6.61 3.32 -7.82
CA ASN A 12 5.33 3.97 -8.09
C ASN A 12 4.64 4.51 -6.82
N ALA A 13 5.41 4.75 -5.76
CA ALA A 13 4.90 5.24 -4.49
C ALA A 13 4.74 6.77 -4.44
N GLY A 14 5.01 7.48 -5.55
CA GLY A 14 4.84 8.92 -5.65
C GLY A 14 5.57 9.70 -4.55
N ASP A 15 4.89 10.68 -3.95
CA ASP A 15 5.41 11.53 -2.88
C ASP A 15 5.34 10.85 -1.49
N LEU A 16 4.70 9.68 -1.37
CA LEU A 16 4.67 8.92 -0.11
C LEU A 16 6.10 8.53 0.31
N THR A 17 6.99 8.25 -0.64
CA THR A 17 8.40 7.92 -0.37
C THR A 17 9.06 8.98 0.49
N PHE A 18 8.90 10.25 0.09
CA PHE A 18 9.45 11.38 0.82
C PHE A 18 8.83 11.52 2.22
N ALA A 19 7.52 11.31 2.35
CA ALA A 19 6.84 11.34 3.64
C ALA A 19 7.34 10.22 4.59
N MET A 20 7.58 9.01 4.06
CA MET A 20 8.12 7.90 4.85
C MET A 20 9.54 8.18 5.34
N ASP A 21 10.40 8.72 4.47
CA ASP A 21 11.77 9.11 4.83
C ASP A 21 11.76 10.18 5.93
N GLN A 22 10.89 11.18 5.84
CA GLN A 22 10.72 12.18 6.90
C GLN A 22 10.28 11.55 8.22
N TRP A 23 9.38 10.57 8.17
CA TRP A 23 8.92 9.87 9.36
C TRP A 23 10.04 9.07 10.02
N VAL A 24 10.78 8.28 9.23
CA VAL A 24 11.93 7.49 9.69
C VAL A 24 12.96 8.40 10.34
N ASN A 25 13.39 9.46 9.64
CA ASN A 25 14.41 10.38 10.14
C ASN A 25 13.99 11.03 11.46
N THR A 26 12.76 11.53 11.53
CA THR A 26 12.24 12.15 12.75
C THR A 26 12.17 11.14 13.90
N HIS A 27 11.67 9.94 13.64
CA HIS A 27 11.48 8.93 14.68
C HIS A 27 12.81 8.41 15.25
N VAL A 28 13.78 8.12 14.38
CA VAL A 28 15.13 7.70 14.80
C VAL A 28 15.77 8.78 15.67
N ASN A 29 15.66 10.04 15.27
CA ASN A 29 16.23 11.17 16.02
C ASN A 29 15.60 11.37 17.41
N HIS A 30 14.32 11.02 17.61
CA HIS A 30 13.60 11.29 18.86
C HIS A 30 13.48 10.09 19.79
N PHE A 31 13.29 8.90 19.23
CA PHE A 31 12.94 7.70 20.00
C PHE A 31 14.04 6.63 19.95
N GLY A 32 15.05 6.79 19.09
CA GLY A 32 16.20 5.88 18.97
C GLY A 32 15.86 4.48 18.41
N ASN A 33 14.59 4.21 18.12
CA ASN A 33 14.13 2.94 17.56
C ASN A 33 14.05 3.00 16.04
N THR A 34 14.32 1.88 15.38
CA THR A 34 14.22 1.77 13.93
C THR A 34 12.77 1.57 13.48
N ILE A 35 12.34 2.40 12.52
CA ILE A 35 11.14 2.17 11.71
C ILE A 35 11.55 1.37 10.47
N GLN A 36 10.78 0.34 10.13
CA GLN A 36 10.93 -0.33 8.84
C GLN A 36 9.89 0.21 7.85
N VAL A 37 10.33 0.60 6.65
CA VAL A 37 9.43 0.99 5.55
C VAL A 37 9.35 -0.16 4.57
N ILE A 38 8.14 -0.63 4.28
CA ILE A 38 7.86 -1.74 3.37
C ILE A 38 6.88 -1.22 2.31
N TYR A 39 7.25 -1.34 1.04
CA TYR A 39 6.37 -1.05 -0.09
C TYR A 39 5.73 -2.34 -0.59
N TYR A 40 4.59 -2.23 -1.26
CA TYR A 40 3.96 -3.39 -1.86
C TYR A 40 4.95 -4.09 -2.81
N GLN A 41 5.06 -5.41 -2.69
CA GLN A 41 6.01 -6.26 -3.41
C GLN A 41 7.47 -6.19 -2.98
N ASP A 42 7.84 -5.38 -1.97
CA ASP A 42 9.19 -5.44 -1.40
C ASP A 42 9.51 -6.85 -0.86
N GLU A 43 10.81 -7.16 -0.79
CA GLU A 43 11.30 -8.32 -0.04
C GLU A 43 11.18 -8.03 1.46
N ILE A 44 10.44 -8.89 2.18
CA ILE A 44 10.21 -8.76 3.61
C ILE A 44 11.03 -9.83 4.34
N ASP A 45 11.88 -9.38 5.26
CA ASP A 45 12.46 -10.24 6.28
C ASP A 45 11.42 -10.48 7.40
N TYR A 46 10.67 -11.57 7.26
CA TYR A 46 9.62 -11.95 8.20
C TYR A 46 10.15 -12.32 9.59
N ASP A 47 11.42 -12.69 9.69
CA ASP A 47 12.04 -13.11 10.95
C ASP A 47 12.50 -11.89 11.76
N ALA A 48 12.85 -10.79 11.10
CA ALA A 48 13.12 -9.50 11.72
C ALA A 48 11.86 -8.83 12.33
N ILE A 49 10.65 -9.20 11.90
CA ILE A 49 9.42 -8.66 12.47
C ILE A 49 9.18 -9.29 13.85
N PRO A 50 9.19 -8.50 14.95
CA PRO A 50 8.96 -9.01 16.29
C PRO A 50 7.48 -9.33 16.51
N ALA A 51 7.18 -10.11 17.55
CA ALA A 51 5.81 -10.21 18.06
C ALA A 51 5.31 -8.83 18.50
N GLN A 52 4.00 -8.61 18.41
CA GLN A 52 3.34 -7.34 18.74
C GLN A 52 3.83 -6.16 17.87
N ALA A 53 3.97 -6.40 16.57
CA ALA A 53 4.29 -5.36 15.60
C ALA A 53 3.08 -4.42 15.41
N THR A 54 3.38 -3.12 15.30
CA THR A 54 2.41 -2.09 14.92
C THR A 54 2.68 -1.70 13.48
N ILE A 55 1.68 -1.81 12.62
CA ILE A 55 1.80 -1.43 11.21
C ILE A 55 0.93 -0.21 10.93
N TYR A 56 1.50 0.78 10.27
CA TYR A 56 0.78 1.90 9.67
C TYR A 56 0.67 1.65 8.18
N LEU A 57 -0.54 1.47 7.67
CA LEU A 57 -0.82 1.49 6.24
C LEU A 57 -0.88 2.96 5.81
N CYS A 58 0.14 3.42 5.11
CA CYS A 58 0.37 4.81 4.75
C CYS A 58 -0.01 5.05 3.29
N SER A 59 -0.94 5.98 3.06
CA SER A 59 -1.37 6.39 1.74
C SER A 59 -2.05 7.76 1.80
N HIS A 60 -2.13 8.45 0.66
CA HIS A 60 -3.06 9.55 0.55
C HIS A 60 -4.49 9.02 0.47
N GLY A 61 -5.42 9.79 1.01
CA GLY A 61 -6.85 9.58 0.84
C GLY A 61 -7.51 10.88 0.39
N SER A 62 -8.68 10.77 -0.23
CA SER A 62 -9.46 11.92 -0.68
C SER A 62 -10.49 12.39 0.34
N SER A 63 -10.97 13.62 0.19
CA SER A 63 -12.16 14.12 0.89
C SER A 63 -13.48 13.61 0.29
N GLY A 64 -13.44 12.99 -0.90
CA GLY A 64 -14.60 12.41 -1.56
C GLY A 64 -15.06 11.11 -0.88
N GLU A 65 -16.21 10.60 -1.33
CA GLU A 65 -16.81 9.37 -0.78
C GLU A 65 -16.14 8.10 -1.31
N GLU A 66 -15.23 8.23 -2.28
CA GLU A 66 -14.55 7.08 -2.87
C GLU A 66 -13.70 6.36 -1.81
N LEU A 67 -13.86 5.04 -1.77
CA LEU A 67 -13.08 4.14 -0.93
C LEU A 67 -11.74 3.79 -1.62
N GLU A 68 -11.06 4.84 -2.07
CA GLU A 68 -9.79 4.78 -2.80
C GLU A 68 -8.65 5.42 -2.01
N LEU A 69 -7.46 4.89 -2.30
CA LEU A 69 -6.17 5.30 -1.76
C LEU A 69 -5.29 5.75 -2.93
N TYR A 70 -4.50 6.80 -2.72
CA TYR A 70 -3.69 7.44 -3.76
C TYR A 70 -2.21 7.43 -3.39
N ASN A 71 -1.35 7.28 -4.40
CA ASN A 71 0.11 7.32 -4.23
C ASN A 71 0.71 8.74 -4.23
N HIS A 72 -0.09 9.75 -4.56
CA HIS A 72 0.36 11.14 -4.68
C HIS A 72 -0.70 12.10 -4.13
N SER A 73 -0.27 13.22 -3.53
CA SER A 73 -1.17 14.25 -2.98
C SER A 73 -1.86 15.08 -4.07
N ASP A 74 -1.17 15.33 -5.17
CA ASP A 74 -1.74 15.87 -6.41
C ASP A 74 -2.48 14.78 -7.19
N LEU A 75 -3.81 14.94 -7.33
CA LEU A 75 -4.67 13.95 -7.97
C LEU A 75 -4.37 13.78 -9.46
N ASP A 76 -3.88 14.82 -10.15
CA ASP A 76 -3.57 14.76 -11.58
C ASP A 76 -2.33 13.89 -11.88
N LEU A 77 -1.48 13.72 -10.88
CA LEU A 77 -0.27 12.87 -10.93
C LEU A 77 -0.48 11.53 -10.22
N SER A 78 -1.63 11.34 -9.59
CA SER A 78 -1.88 10.20 -8.72
C SER A 78 -2.37 8.98 -9.51
N GLU A 79 -1.90 7.81 -9.07
CA GLU A 79 -2.58 6.56 -9.30
C GLU A 79 -3.40 6.19 -8.07
N SER A 80 -4.60 5.65 -8.29
CA SER A 80 -5.47 5.17 -7.23
C SER A 80 -5.58 3.65 -7.20
N ILE A 81 -5.83 3.12 -6.01
CA ILE A 81 -6.24 1.74 -5.78
C ILE A 81 -7.45 1.73 -4.87
N SER A 82 -8.36 0.77 -5.09
CA SER A 82 -9.48 0.56 -4.18
C SER A 82 -8.98 0.03 -2.83
N MET A 83 -9.76 0.29 -1.78
CA MET A 83 -9.46 -0.24 -0.44
C MET A 83 -9.44 -1.78 -0.44
N ASP A 84 -10.26 -2.44 -1.26
CA ASP A 84 -10.21 -3.90 -1.43
C ASP A 84 -8.88 -4.37 -2.00
N GLU A 85 -8.35 -3.68 -3.01
CA GLU A 85 -7.06 -4.00 -3.60
C GLU A 85 -5.92 -3.77 -2.58
N ALA A 86 -5.92 -2.65 -1.88
CA ALA A 86 -4.95 -2.39 -0.81
C ALA A 86 -5.04 -3.42 0.33
N ALA A 87 -6.24 -3.88 0.70
CA ALA A 87 -6.41 -4.94 1.69
C ALA A 87 -5.82 -6.27 1.20
N LYS A 88 -6.04 -6.66 -0.07
CA LYS A 88 -5.43 -7.87 -0.68
C LYS A 88 -3.91 -7.79 -0.72
N ARG A 89 -3.36 -6.63 -1.11
CA ARG A 89 -1.91 -6.38 -1.12
C ARG A 89 -1.32 -6.56 0.28
N PHE A 90 -1.96 -5.96 1.28
CA PHE A 90 -1.59 -6.12 2.68
C PHE A 90 -1.67 -7.58 3.14
N SER A 91 -2.79 -8.28 2.89
CA SER A 91 -2.94 -9.70 3.30
C SER A 91 -1.86 -10.54 2.66
N SER A 92 -1.61 -10.31 1.37
CA SER A 92 -0.56 -10.98 0.63
C SER A 92 0.76 -10.78 1.35
N ASP A 93 1.26 -9.55 1.48
CA ASP A 93 2.60 -9.28 2.01
C ASP A 93 2.79 -9.72 3.46
N PHE A 94 1.78 -9.60 4.32
CA PHE A 94 1.88 -9.94 5.74
C PHE A 94 1.26 -11.28 6.15
N LEU A 95 0.79 -12.09 5.20
CA LEU A 95 0.13 -13.39 5.47
C LEU A 95 0.92 -14.25 6.47
N PHE A 96 2.24 -14.23 6.33
CA PHE A 96 3.15 -15.13 7.05
C PHE A 96 3.49 -14.67 8.46
N VAL A 97 3.15 -13.42 8.80
CA VAL A 97 3.43 -12.80 10.10
C VAL A 97 2.19 -12.13 10.69
N HIS A 98 0.99 -12.43 10.18
CA HIS A 98 -0.25 -11.82 10.65
C HIS A 98 -0.43 -11.96 12.17
N TYR A 99 -0.10 -13.13 12.72
CA TYR A 99 -0.13 -13.43 14.15
C TYR A 99 0.85 -12.59 14.99
N LYS A 100 1.86 -11.97 14.37
CA LYS A 100 2.80 -11.06 15.04
C LYS A 100 2.28 -9.63 15.07
N ILE A 101 1.33 -9.27 14.22
CA ILE A 101 0.77 -7.91 14.17
C ILE A 101 -0.18 -7.78 15.36
N GLN A 102 -0.16 -6.65 16.06
CA GLN A 102 -1.09 -6.34 17.15
C GLN A 102 -2.04 -5.21 16.75
N ASP A 103 -1.48 -4.14 16.21
CA ASP A 103 -2.21 -2.94 15.83
C ASP A 103 -1.96 -2.63 14.34
N LEU A 104 -3.05 -2.39 13.60
CA LEU A 104 -3.03 -1.90 12.23
C LEU A 104 -3.64 -0.50 12.21
N HIS A 105 -2.88 0.48 11.78
CA HIS A 105 -3.30 1.86 11.65
C HIS A 105 -3.53 2.18 10.18
N LEU A 106 -4.78 2.40 9.78
CA LEU A 106 -5.12 2.98 8.49
C LEU A 106 -4.79 4.49 8.54
N TYR A 107 -3.60 4.85 8.07
CA TYR A 107 -3.07 6.22 8.15
C TYR A 107 -3.21 6.93 6.80
N CYS A 108 -4.44 7.38 6.51
CA CYS A 108 -4.78 8.16 5.32
C CYS A 108 -5.73 9.31 5.66
N CYS A 109 -5.70 10.36 4.84
CA CYS A 109 -6.62 11.50 4.97
C CYS A 109 -8.07 11.07 4.68
N GLY A 110 -9.05 11.67 5.36
CA GLY A 110 -10.47 11.40 5.10
C GLY A 110 -11.40 11.85 6.21
N SER A 111 -12.72 11.75 5.97
CA SER A 111 -13.72 11.91 7.02
C SER A 111 -13.72 10.70 7.95
N LYS A 112 -14.32 10.85 9.14
CA LYS A 112 -14.41 9.76 10.11
C LYS A 112 -15.23 8.60 9.52
N GLU A 113 -16.34 8.93 8.88
CA GLU A 113 -17.30 7.99 8.30
C GLU A 113 -16.66 7.19 7.16
N LYS A 114 -15.92 7.87 6.28
CA LYS A 114 -15.19 7.23 5.18
C LYS A 114 -14.12 6.29 5.69
N ASN A 115 -13.29 6.76 6.61
CA ASN A 115 -12.18 5.96 7.12
C ASN A 115 -12.67 4.80 8.02
N ASP A 116 -13.84 4.94 8.67
CA ASP A 116 -14.54 3.82 9.31
C ASP A 116 -14.96 2.75 8.29
N ALA A 117 -15.56 3.15 7.17
CA ALA A 117 -15.95 2.23 6.10
C ALA A 117 -14.74 1.52 5.48
N MET A 118 -13.65 2.25 5.21
CA MET A 118 -12.39 1.66 4.74
C MET A 118 -11.79 0.67 5.74
N ALA A 119 -11.79 1.02 7.03
CA ALA A 119 -11.30 0.14 8.07
C ALA A 119 -12.14 -1.14 8.17
N LYS A 120 -13.47 -1.05 8.00
CA LYS A 120 -14.37 -2.22 7.98
C LYS A 120 -14.10 -3.11 6.76
N LEU A 121 -13.83 -2.53 5.60
CA LEU A 121 -13.41 -3.28 4.41
C LEU A 121 -12.10 -4.03 4.66
N ILE A 122 -11.12 -3.39 5.29
CA ILE A 122 -9.87 -4.04 5.73
C ILE A 122 -10.18 -5.21 6.66
N GLN A 123 -10.99 -5.00 7.70
CA GLN A 123 -11.35 -6.03 8.67
C GLN A 123 -12.01 -7.25 8.00
N ASN A 124 -12.93 -6.99 7.05
CA ASN A 124 -13.66 -8.04 6.33
C ASN A 124 -12.78 -8.80 5.33
N ASN A 125 -11.83 -8.12 4.68
CA ASN A 125 -10.91 -8.73 3.73
C ASN A 125 -9.70 -9.41 4.40
N LEU A 126 -9.49 -9.21 5.70
CA LEU A 126 -8.38 -9.77 6.47
C LEU A 126 -8.86 -10.66 7.63
N PRO A 127 -9.53 -11.81 7.37
CA PRO A 127 -10.03 -12.68 8.44
C PRO A 127 -8.91 -13.20 9.37
N ALA A 128 -7.67 -13.25 8.89
CA ALA A 128 -6.49 -13.60 9.67
C ALA A 128 -6.13 -12.57 10.76
N ILE A 129 -6.64 -11.35 10.66
CA ILE A 129 -6.26 -10.17 11.46
C ILE A 129 -7.42 -9.81 12.42
N GLN A 130 -8.41 -10.69 12.57
CA GLN A 130 -9.59 -10.42 13.39
C GLN A 130 -9.27 -10.20 14.87
N GLU A 131 -8.14 -10.71 15.37
CA GLU A 131 -7.64 -10.47 16.74
C GLU A 131 -6.87 -9.15 16.89
N ASN A 132 -6.62 -8.44 15.79
CA ASN A 132 -5.87 -7.19 15.79
C ASN A 132 -6.79 -6.00 16.02
N ARG A 133 -6.20 -4.92 16.54
CA ARG A 133 -6.88 -3.62 16.63
C ARG A 133 -6.67 -2.87 15.33
N ILE A 134 -7.76 -2.50 14.68
CA ILE A 134 -7.72 -1.64 13.50
C ILE A 134 -8.07 -0.23 13.92
N HIS A 135 -7.10 0.66 13.80
CA HIS A 135 -7.23 2.07 14.08
C HIS A 135 -7.42 2.86 12.78
N TYR A 136 -8.28 3.86 12.83
CA TYR A 136 -8.48 4.80 11.74
C TYR A 136 -8.61 6.22 12.30
N TYR A 137 -8.44 7.21 11.44
CA TYR A 137 -8.34 8.61 11.84
C TYR A 137 -9.27 9.49 11.03
N GLN A 138 -9.59 10.66 11.57
CA GLN A 138 -10.33 11.71 10.86
C GLN A 138 -9.41 12.88 10.55
N GLY A 139 -9.62 13.52 9.40
CA GLY A 139 -8.99 14.78 8.98
C GLY A 139 -7.86 14.59 7.99
N SER A 140 -7.12 15.67 7.74
CA SER A 140 -5.91 15.65 6.93
C SER A 140 -4.71 15.34 7.83
N LEU A 141 -4.19 14.12 7.68
CA LEU A 141 -3.08 13.63 8.48
C LEU A 141 -1.76 14.25 8.01
N THR A 142 -0.87 14.49 8.96
CA THR A 142 0.46 15.04 8.72
C THR A 142 1.53 13.98 8.93
N SER A 143 2.68 14.17 8.27
CA SER A 143 3.93 13.54 8.69
C SER A 143 4.32 14.03 10.09
N PRO A 144 5.16 13.28 10.84
CA PRO A 144 5.64 13.74 12.13
C PRO A 144 6.29 15.13 12.05
N THR A 145 5.96 16.00 13.01
CA THR A 145 6.65 17.28 13.19
C THR A 145 8.10 17.04 13.61
N GLN A 146 8.91 18.11 13.62
CA GLN A 146 10.30 18.03 14.09
C GLN A 146 10.46 17.42 15.48
N ASN A 147 9.43 17.40 16.33
CA ASN A 147 9.46 16.80 17.67
C ASN A 147 8.90 15.35 17.70
N GLY A 148 8.65 14.73 16.54
CA GLY A 148 8.07 13.41 16.43
C GLY A 148 6.56 13.33 16.69
N GLN A 149 5.87 14.47 16.77
CA GLN A 149 4.43 14.50 17.04
C GLN A 149 3.62 14.41 15.75
N LEU A 150 2.56 13.63 15.77
CA LEU A 150 1.64 13.47 14.66
C LEU A 150 0.37 14.30 14.90
N PHE A 151 -0.05 15.05 13.88
CA PHE A 151 -1.28 15.85 13.92
C PHE A 151 -2.24 15.47 12.79
N SER A 152 -3.51 15.76 13.04
CA SER A 152 -4.56 15.81 12.03
C SER A 152 -5.18 17.19 12.01
N ILE A 153 -5.45 17.68 10.80
CA ILE A 153 -6.16 18.93 10.58
C ILE A 153 -7.64 18.59 10.35
N VAL A 154 -8.51 19.01 11.28
CA VAL A 154 -9.96 18.83 11.21
C VAL A 154 -10.62 20.20 11.18
N GLY A 155 -11.16 20.59 10.02
CA GLY A 155 -11.61 21.96 9.78
C GLY A 155 -10.43 22.93 9.91
N SER A 156 -10.50 23.85 10.87
CA SER A 156 -9.43 24.82 11.18
C SER A 156 -8.53 24.42 12.35
N SER A 157 -8.76 23.25 12.97
CA SER A 157 -8.07 22.83 14.18
C SER A 157 -6.96 21.82 13.90
N TRP A 158 -5.80 22.03 14.53
CA TRP A 158 -4.70 21.07 14.57
C TRP A 158 -4.83 20.23 15.83
N LEU A 159 -5.17 18.96 15.67
CA LEU A 159 -5.40 18.03 16.78
C LEU A 159 -4.33 16.93 16.77
N PRO A 160 -3.77 16.54 17.93
CA PRO A 160 -2.94 15.35 18.01
C PRO A 160 -3.68 14.13 17.47
N VAL A 161 -3.02 13.27 16.67
CA VAL A 161 -3.69 12.11 16.04
C VAL A 161 -4.37 11.18 17.04
N ALA A 162 -3.87 11.11 18.27
CA ALA A 162 -4.48 10.31 19.34
C ALA A 162 -5.91 10.75 19.70
N GLN A 163 -6.26 12.04 19.49
CA GLN A 163 -7.59 12.58 19.78
C GLN A 163 -8.61 12.31 18.68
N VAL A 164 -8.14 12.14 17.44
CA VAL A 164 -9.00 11.86 16.27
C VAL A 164 -8.94 10.39 15.85
N ARG A 165 -8.24 9.56 16.62
CA ARG A 165 -8.12 8.11 16.40
C ARG A 165 -9.35 7.41 16.93
N SER A 166 -9.95 6.58 16.09
CA SER A 166 -10.97 5.61 16.46
C SER A 166 -10.42 4.20 16.30
N THR A 167 -11.04 3.23 16.96
CA THR A 167 -10.69 1.81 16.84
C THR A 167 -11.95 1.05 16.47
N LEU A 168 -11.86 0.17 15.48
CA LEU A 168 -12.99 -0.69 15.16
C LEU A 168 -13.27 -1.67 16.30
N PRO A 169 -14.56 -1.97 16.57
CA PRO A 169 -14.93 -3.03 17.49
C PRO A 169 -14.41 -4.38 16.99
N HIS A 170 -14.23 -5.31 17.93
CA HIS A 170 -13.78 -6.64 17.59
C HIS A 170 -14.88 -7.41 16.88
N ALA A 171 -14.55 -8.08 15.76
CA ALA A 171 -15.51 -8.82 14.95
C ALA A 171 -16.22 -9.98 15.70
N GLN A 172 -15.71 -10.39 16.88
CA GLN A 172 -16.35 -11.41 17.70
C GLN A 172 -17.62 -10.93 18.43
N GLU A 173 -17.85 -9.62 18.57
CA GLU A 173 -19.01 -9.11 19.31
C GLU A 173 -20.30 -9.05 18.48
N GLU A 174 -20.24 -9.12 17.14
CA GLU A 174 -21.43 -9.00 16.27
C GLU A 174 -22.00 -10.34 15.78
N ASN A 175 -21.32 -11.48 16.02
CA ASN A 175 -21.72 -12.79 15.47
C ASN A 175 -22.72 -13.60 16.33
N THR A 176 -23.50 -12.97 17.22
CA THR A 176 -24.60 -13.66 17.93
C THR A 176 -25.91 -13.76 17.15
N ALA A 177 -25.98 -13.32 15.89
CA ALA A 177 -27.19 -13.50 15.07
C ALA A 177 -26.88 -13.55 13.57
N GLY A 178 -26.94 -14.75 12.98
CA GLY A 178 -27.07 -14.93 11.53
C GLY A 178 -25.92 -15.68 10.88
N GLU A 179 -26.13 -16.99 10.69
CA GLU A 179 -25.27 -17.86 9.89
C GLU A 179 -25.30 -17.46 8.41
N GLU A 180 -24.34 -16.66 7.95
CA GLU A 180 -23.85 -16.73 6.58
C GLU A 180 -22.32 -16.66 6.59
N SER A 181 -21.70 -17.83 6.70
CA SER A 181 -20.26 -18.01 6.48
C SER A 181 -19.92 -17.55 5.06
N SER A 182 -19.44 -16.30 4.98
CA SER A 182 -18.87 -15.68 3.79
C SER A 182 -17.92 -16.67 3.09
N SER A 183 -18.10 -16.83 1.77
CA SER A 183 -17.31 -17.70 0.89
C SER A 183 -15.78 -17.59 1.10
N PHE A 184 -15.30 -16.43 1.57
CA PHE A 184 -13.88 -16.17 1.90
C PHE A 184 -13.37 -16.93 3.14
N SER A 185 -14.22 -17.17 4.13
CA SER A 185 -13.90 -17.99 5.31
C SER A 185 -13.50 -19.41 4.90
N LYS A 186 -14.16 -19.97 3.87
CA LYS A 186 -13.86 -21.31 3.35
C LYS A 186 -12.53 -21.36 2.59
N PHE A 187 -12.18 -20.34 1.81
CA PHE A 187 -10.86 -20.29 1.15
C PHE A 187 -9.73 -20.22 2.16
N TYR A 188 -9.87 -19.38 3.20
CA TYR A 188 -8.86 -19.23 4.24
C TYR A 188 -8.71 -20.48 5.11
N LEU A 189 -9.84 -21.06 5.55
CA LEU A 189 -9.83 -22.34 6.28
C LEU A 189 -9.30 -23.47 5.41
N HIS A 190 -9.58 -23.48 4.10
CA HIS A 190 -8.99 -24.44 3.16
C HIS A 190 -7.47 -24.23 3.00
N TYR A 191 -7.01 -22.99 2.86
CA TYR A 191 -5.60 -22.63 2.74
C TYR A 191 -4.80 -23.02 3.99
N LEU A 192 -5.34 -22.74 5.19
CA LEU A 192 -4.72 -23.13 6.46
C LEU A 192 -4.81 -24.64 6.73
N SER A 193 -5.92 -25.31 6.37
CA SER A 193 -6.11 -26.74 6.64
C SER A 193 -5.36 -27.66 5.68
N THR A 194 -5.08 -27.22 4.45
CA THR A 194 -4.34 -28.04 3.47
C THR A 194 -2.83 -27.89 3.57
N ARG A 195 -2.29 -26.94 4.37
CA ARG A 195 -0.85 -26.67 4.44
C ARG A 195 -0.36 -26.41 5.87
N LEU A 196 0.13 -27.47 6.53
CA LEU A 196 0.93 -27.42 7.77
C LEU A 196 2.27 -28.17 7.57
N PRO A 197 3.36 -27.83 8.29
CA PRO A 197 3.69 -26.52 8.85
C PRO A 197 4.41 -25.66 7.80
N PHE A 198 4.23 -24.37 7.96
CA PHE A 198 4.91 -23.29 7.24
C PHE A 198 6.44 -23.48 7.23
N SER A 199 6.98 -24.03 6.14
CA SER A 199 8.44 -24.13 5.96
C SER A 199 8.97 -22.91 5.20
N ASP A 200 10.21 -22.53 5.47
CA ASP A 200 10.92 -21.43 4.80
C ASP A 200 10.87 -21.53 3.28
N TYR A 201 10.69 -22.73 2.73
CA TYR A 201 10.46 -22.99 1.31
C TYR A 201 9.36 -22.11 0.70
N PHE A 202 8.22 -21.90 1.37
CA PHE A 202 7.14 -21.08 0.80
C PHE A 202 7.41 -19.57 0.87
N LYS A 203 8.17 -19.13 1.89
CA LYS A 203 8.67 -17.76 1.95
C LYS A 203 9.61 -17.53 0.75
N THR A 204 10.54 -18.45 0.52
CA THR A 204 11.52 -18.40 -0.56
C THR A 204 10.87 -18.53 -1.95
N GLU A 205 9.98 -19.50 -2.18
CA GLU A 205 9.30 -19.68 -3.47
C GLU A 205 8.50 -18.44 -3.85
N ARG A 206 7.87 -17.77 -2.88
CA ARG A 206 7.13 -16.54 -3.13
C ARG A 206 8.06 -15.38 -3.47
N GLN A 207 9.18 -15.24 -2.76
CA GLN A 207 10.21 -14.25 -3.09
C GLN A 207 10.80 -14.52 -4.49
N GLU A 208 11.03 -15.79 -4.84
CA GLU A 208 11.50 -16.19 -6.18
C GLU A 208 10.48 -15.88 -7.28
N ARG A 209 9.19 -16.16 -7.07
CA ARG A 209 8.13 -15.77 -8.02
C ARG A 209 8.05 -14.25 -8.18
N LYS A 210 8.20 -13.48 -7.09
CA LYS A 210 8.27 -12.00 -7.16
C LYS A 210 9.47 -11.55 -8.00
N ARG A 211 10.66 -12.12 -7.78
CA ARG A 211 11.86 -11.86 -8.60
C ARG A 211 11.61 -12.17 -10.06
N GLN A 212 11.00 -13.31 -10.37
CA GLN A 212 10.68 -13.71 -11.75
C GLN A 212 9.74 -12.70 -12.42
N ASN A 213 8.66 -12.28 -11.74
CA ASN A 213 7.72 -11.30 -12.27
C ASN A 213 8.40 -9.94 -12.55
N PHE A 214 9.28 -9.47 -11.64
CA PHE A 214 10.07 -8.24 -11.86
C PHE A 214 10.94 -8.34 -13.13
N PHE A 215 11.58 -9.48 -13.36
CA PHE A 215 12.38 -9.70 -14.58
C PHE A 215 11.52 -9.86 -15.85
N GLU A 216 10.27 -10.28 -15.73
CA GLU A 216 9.34 -10.41 -16.86
C GLU A 216 8.72 -9.06 -17.24
N GLU A 217 8.22 -8.30 -16.26
CA GLU A 217 7.71 -6.94 -16.47
C GLU A 217 8.82 -6.01 -16.98
N GLY A 218 10.02 -6.08 -16.41
CA GLY A 218 11.18 -5.34 -16.90
C GLY A 218 11.61 -5.75 -18.32
N ARG A 219 11.40 -7.01 -18.72
CA ARG A 219 11.63 -7.46 -20.11
C ARG A 219 10.55 -6.94 -21.05
N ALA A 220 9.29 -6.95 -20.64
CA ALA A 220 8.17 -6.42 -21.42
C ALA A 220 8.30 -4.91 -21.66
N GLN A 221 8.65 -4.13 -20.63
CA GLN A 221 8.90 -2.69 -20.76
C GLN A 221 10.08 -2.39 -21.66
N ARG A 222 11.18 -3.16 -21.59
CA ARG A 222 12.31 -3.01 -22.53
C ARG A 222 11.92 -3.33 -23.96
N GLN A 223 11.08 -4.34 -24.18
CA GLN A 223 10.60 -4.64 -25.53
C GLN A 223 9.72 -3.50 -26.08
N LEU A 224 8.84 -2.93 -25.25
CA LEU A 224 8.02 -1.78 -25.60
C LEU A 224 8.86 -0.53 -25.93
N SER A 225 9.91 -0.25 -25.15
CA SER A 225 10.79 0.89 -25.43
C SER A 225 11.58 0.70 -26.73
N ILE A 226 12.07 -0.51 -27.00
CA ILE A 226 12.74 -0.85 -28.27
C ILE A 226 11.79 -0.72 -29.45
N SER A 227 10.54 -1.19 -29.33
CA SER A 227 9.55 -1.07 -30.41
C SER A 227 9.17 0.38 -30.68
N ASN A 228 9.01 1.19 -29.62
CA ASN A 228 8.70 2.62 -29.76
C ASN A 228 9.87 3.40 -30.37
N TYR A 229 11.10 3.08 -29.99
CA TYR A 229 12.30 3.67 -30.60
C TYR A 229 12.39 3.35 -32.09
N ARG A 230 12.18 2.08 -32.47
CA ARG A 230 12.18 1.67 -33.88
C ARG A 230 11.10 2.38 -34.70
N ARG A 231 9.88 2.52 -34.15
CA ARG A 231 8.79 3.23 -34.81
C ARG A 231 9.17 4.70 -35.06
N ARG A 232 9.77 5.37 -34.08
CA ARG A 232 10.27 6.75 -34.23
C ARG A 232 11.36 6.89 -35.28
N CYS A 233 12.29 5.94 -35.39
CA CYS A 233 13.31 5.97 -36.45
C CYS A 233 12.68 5.90 -37.85
N VAL A 234 11.68 5.04 -38.05
CA VAL A 234 10.96 4.92 -39.34
C VAL A 234 10.17 6.19 -39.65
N GLU A 235 9.53 6.79 -38.64
CA GLU A 235 8.82 8.08 -38.81
C GLU A 235 9.77 9.21 -39.21
N MET A 236 11.00 9.23 -38.68
CA MET A 236 12.02 10.21 -39.06
C MET A 236 12.53 9.98 -40.50
N GLU A 237 12.80 8.74 -40.90
CA GLU A 237 13.25 8.42 -42.26
C GLU A 237 12.21 8.80 -43.32
N LEU A 238 10.91 8.56 -43.05
CA LEU A 238 9.83 8.95 -43.95
C LEU A 238 9.68 10.48 -44.05
N ALA A 239 9.93 11.21 -42.97
CA ALA A 239 9.89 12.68 -42.97
C ALA A 239 11.08 13.29 -43.74
N GLU A 240 12.25 12.64 -43.74
CA GLU A 240 13.40 13.04 -44.56
C GLU A 240 13.14 12.81 -46.06
N ASP A 241 12.54 11.67 -46.43
CA ASP A 241 12.15 11.38 -47.82
C ASP A 241 11.07 12.34 -48.37
N GLU A 242 10.12 12.79 -47.52
CA GLU A 242 9.12 13.80 -47.89
C GLU A 242 9.75 15.20 -48.08
N MET A 243 10.78 15.55 -47.30
CA MET A 243 11.51 16.80 -47.51
C MET A 243 12.33 16.77 -48.80
N ASP A 244 13.03 15.68 -49.10
CA ASP A 244 13.86 15.58 -50.31
C ASP A 244 13.01 15.52 -51.59
N SER A 245 11.84 14.90 -51.56
CA SER A 245 10.90 14.90 -52.69
C SER A 245 10.24 16.26 -52.94
N SER A 246 10.11 17.10 -51.91
CA SER A 246 9.63 18.49 -52.05
C SER A 246 10.65 19.42 -52.72
N ILE A 247 11.95 19.11 -52.62
CA ILE A 247 13.03 19.91 -53.22
C ILE A 247 13.14 19.66 -54.74
N VAL A 248 12.79 18.47 -55.22
CA VAL A 248 12.86 18.13 -56.66
C VAL A 248 11.69 18.73 -57.46
N ALA A 249 10.55 19.02 -56.81
CA ALA A 249 9.35 19.55 -57.47
C ALA A 249 9.41 21.07 -57.82
N PHE A 250 10.50 21.76 -57.48
CA PHE A 250 10.69 23.20 -57.75
C PHE A 250 11.84 23.53 -58.73
N SER A 251 12.29 22.55 -59.53
CA SER A 251 13.29 22.73 -60.60
C SER A 251 12.67 22.51 -61.97
#